data_AF-A0A521BZS4-F1
#
_entry.id   AF-A0A521BZS4-F1
#
_cell.length_a   1.000
_cell.length_b   1.000
_cell.length_c   1.000
_cell.angle_alpha   90.00
_cell.angle_beta   90.00
_cell.angle_gamma   90.00
#
_symmetry.space_group_name_H-M   'P 1'
#
loop_
_entity.id
_entity.type
_entity.pdbx_description
1 polymer ?
#
loop_
_entity_poly.entity_id
_entity_poly.type
_entity_poly.pdbx_seq_one_letter_code
_entity_poly.pdbx_strand_id
1 'polypeptide(L)'
;MGDSTTVSNDHWQAVLRWKQGHHVFHVLLVSMNTVLDDSMNALVQRDWSRLVSSLNRLTALYDASTSTMKYAADFSKDRYENLIRPSMMPPYLSPGFTGELNTEHKVMVDGVLNLRHCLQAELGTRKQWPADVVEAWTRLSKSQSQNRKHHALVCQKFVDDGASLLQEFYAYKQNAEQNTGEES
;
A
#
# COMPACT_ATOMS: atom_id res chain seq x y z
N MET A 1 26.50 35.88 12.01
CA MET A 1 25.92 34.65 12.59
C MET A 1 24.53 34.52 12.00
N GLY A 2 24.37 33.67 10.98
CA GLY A 2 23.10 33.47 10.29
C GLY A 2 22.20 32.54 11.11
N ASP A 3 20.99 32.98 11.36
CA ASP A 3 19.97 32.26 12.11
C ASP A 3 19.57 30.97 11.36
N SER A 4 19.95 29.82 11.92
CA SER A 4 19.84 28.50 11.29
C SER A 4 18.63 27.71 11.80
N THR A 5 17.48 28.35 12.02
CA THR A 5 16.33 27.69 12.67
C THR A 5 15.00 27.76 11.93
N THR A 6 14.96 28.23 10.68
CA THR A 6 13.74 28.09 9.85
C THR A 6 13.87 26.90 8.90
N VAL A 7 13.29 25.77 9.30
CA VAL A 7 12.99 24.67 8.36
C VAL A 7 12.21 25.28 7.20
N SER A 8 12.70 25.11 5.97
CA SER A 8 12.03 25.66 4.78
C SER A 8 10.58 25.16 4.75
N ASN A 9 9.62 26.03 4.41
CA ASN A 9 8.21 25.66 4.30
C ASN A 9 8.04 24.38 3.43
N ASP A 10 8.85 24.25 2.38
CA ASP A 10 8.89 23.08 1.51
C ASP A 10 9.32 21.77 2.22
N HIS A 11 10.29 21.83 3.15
CA HIS A 11 10.69 20.68 3.97
C HIS A 11 9.55 20.21 4.88
N TRP A 12 8.89 21.17 5.55
CA TRP A 12 7.77 20.86 6.42
C TRP A 12 6.62 20.22 5.65
N GLN A 13 6.30 20.74 4.46
CA GLN A 13 5.25 20.17 3.60
C GLN A 13 5.58 18.74 3.15
N ALA A 14 6.83 18.44 2.79
CA ALA A 14 7.22 17.07 2.41
C ALA A 14 7.01 16.07 3.56
N VAL A 15 7.45 16.42 4.77
CA VAL A 15 7.27 15.57 5.97
C VAL A 15 5.78 15.43 6.32
N LEU A 16 5.02 16.52 6.23
CA LEU A 16 3.59 16.51 6.52
C LEU A 16 2.83 15.59 5.56
N ARG A 17 3.08 15.72 4.25
CA ARG A 17 2.48 14.88 3.21
C ARG A 17 2.80 13.42 3.42
N TRP A 18 4.07 13.11 3.67
CA TRP A 18 4.50 11.74 3.94
C TRP A 18 3.79 11.16 5.18
N LYS A 19 3.84 11.84 6.33
CA LYS A 19 3.23 11.34 7.58
C LYS A 19 1.71 11.20 7.48
N GLN A 20 1.02 12.25 7.04
CA GLN A 20 -0.44 12.24 6.94
C GLN A 20 -0.93 11.24 5.90
N GLY A 21 -0.23 11.14 4.77
CA GLY A 21 -0.53 10.15 3.74
C GLY A 21 -0.49 8.72 4.29
N HIS A 22 0.55 8.37 5.06
CA HIS A 22 0.64 7.05 5.70
C HIS A 22 -0.45 6.83 6.76
N HIS A 23 -0.73 7.83 7.62
CA HIS A 23 -1.83 7.71 8.59
C HIS A 23 -3.18 7.46 7.92
N VAL A 24 -3.51 8.22 6.88
CA VAL A 24 -4.75 8.02 6.12
C VAL A 24 -4.74 6.64 5.44
N PHE A 25 -3.61 6.20 4.90
CA PHE A 25 -3.49 4.86 4.32
C PHE A 25 -3.81 3.75 5.34
N HIS A 26 -3.33 3.84 6.59
CA HIS A 26 -3.70 2.89 7.64
C HIS A 26 -5.21 2.88 7.95
N VAL A 27 -5.84 4.06 8.02
CA VAL A 27 -7.30 4.15 8.22
C VAL A 27 -8.07 3.50 7.06
N LEU A 28 -7.58 3.70 5.82
CA LEU A 28 -8.15 3.07 4.64
C LEU A 28 -8.01 1.54 4.69
N LEU A 29 -6.87 1.01 5.16
CA LEU A 29 -6.68 -0.45 5.31
C LEU A 29 -7.66 -1.05 6.31
N VAL A 30 -7.82 -0.44 7.49
CA VAL A 30 -8.79 -0.91 8.49
C VAL A 30 -10.21 -0.88 7.90
N SER A 31 -10.56 0.20 7.19
CA SER A 31 -11.85 0.32 6.52
C SER A 31 -12.07 -0.74 5.44
N MET A 32 -11.04 -1.04 4.64
CA MET A 32 -11.08 -2.10 3.63
C MET A 32 -11.32 -3.47 4.28
N ASN A 33 -10.62 -3.77 5.37
CA ASN A 33 -10.79 -5.03 6.10
C ASN A 33 -12.23 -5.19 6.61
N THR A 34 -12.81 -4.14 7.22
CA THR A 34 -14.22 -4.16 7.65
C THR A 34 -15.19 -4.38 6.49
N VAL A 35 -14.96 -3.76 5.32
CA VAL A 35 -15.84 -3.95 4.16
C VAL A 35 -15.63 -5.31 3.49
N LEU A 36 -14.44 -5.91 3.58
CA LEU A 36 -14.20 -7.28 3.15
C LEU A 36 -14.99 -8.28 4.00
N ASP A 37 -14.99 -8.11 5.32
CA ASP A 37 -15.82 -8.93 6.22
C ASP A 37 -17.31 -8.78 5.91
N ASP A 38 -17.77 -7.55 5.65
CA ASP A 38 -19.15 -7.26 5.21
C ASP A 38 -19.50 -7.97 3.89
N SER A 39 -18.59 -7.94 2.92
CA SER A 39 -18.74 -8.60 1.62
C SER A 39 -18.82 -10.12 1.76
N MET A 40 -17.98 -10.70 2.62
CA MET A 40 -18.00 -12.13 2.91
C MET A 40 -19.32 -12.55 3.55
N ASN A 41 -19.80 -11.79 4.54
CA ASN A 41 -21.08 -12.06 5.18
C ASN A 41 -22.26 -11.94 4.19
N ALA A 42 -22.25 -10.93 3.33
CA ALA A 42 -23.26 -10.76 2.29
C ALA A 42 -23.27 -11.92 1.29
N LEU A 43 -22.08 -12.41 0.89
CA LEU A 43 -21.96 -13.58 0.02
C LEU A 43 -22.55 -14.84 0.66
N VAL A 44 -22.21 -15.14 1.92
CA VAL A 44 -22.74 -16.29 2.67
C VAL A 44 -24.25 -16.24 2.78
N GLN A 45 -24.80 -15.05 3.01
CA GLN A 45 -26.25 -14.83 3.12
C GLN A 45 -26.97 -14.74 1.76
N ARG A 46 -26.22 -14.78 0.64
CA ARG A 46 -26.73 -14.56 -0.72
C ARG A 46 -27.47 -13.22 -0.87
N ASP A 47 -27.06 -12.22 -0.10
CA ASP A 47 -27.56 -10.85 -0.19
C ASP A 47 -26.77 -10.09 -1.27
N TRP A 48 -27.23 -10.21 -2.52
CA TRP A 48 -26.56 -9.62 -3.68
C TRP A 48 -26.52 -8.09 -3.62
N SER A 49 -27.57 -7.46 -3.10
CA SER A 49 -27.63 -6.01 -2.98
C SER A 49 -26.55 -5.49 -2.02
N ARG A 50 -26.41 -6.13 -0.85
CA ARG A 50 -25.37 -5.79 0.12
C ARG A 50 -23.98 -6.10 -0.42
N LEU A 51 -23.79 -7.23 -1.09
CA LEU A 51 -22.52 -7.59 -1.72
C LEU A 51 -22.11 -6.56 -2.79
N VAL A 52 -23.03 -6.14 -3.66
CA VAL A 52 -22.75 -5.10 -4.67
C VAL A 52 -22.37 -3.78 -4.00
N SER A 53 -23.10 -3.39 -2.95
CA SER A 53 -22.80 -2.18 -2.17
C SER A 53 -21.40 -2.24 -1.55
N SER A 54 -21.04 -3.35 -0.92
CA SER A 54 -19.74 -3.52 -0.27
C SER A 54 -18.58 -3.55 -1.29
N LEU A 55 -18.76 -4.21 -2.45
CA LEU A 55 -17.78 -4.19 -3.55
C LEU A 55 -17.57 -2.78 -4.13
N ASN A 56 -18.63 -1.99 -4.25
CA ASN A 56 -18.53 -0.59 -4.67
C ASN A 56 -17.81 0.27 -3.61
N ARG A 57 -18.05 0.03 -2.32
CA ARG A 57 -17.30 0.69 -1.23
C ARG A 57 -15.81 0.33 -1.27
N LEU A 58 -15.46 -0.94 -1.50
CA LEU A 58 -14.07 -1.36 -1.70
C LEU A 58 -13.42 -0.66 -2.90
N THR A 59 -14.16 -0.48 -3.99
CA THR A 59 -13.70 0.27 -5.17
C THR A 59 -13.32 1.71 -4.78
N ALA A 60 -14.23 2.42 -4.09
CA ALA A 60 -13.97 3.78 -3.63
C ALA A 60 -12.79 3.87 -2.66
N LEU A 61 -12.61 2.87 -1.78
CA LEU A 61 -11.47 2.80 -0.87
C LEU A 61 -10.14 2.59 -1.62
N TYR A 62 -10.10 1.78 -2.67
CA TYR A 62 -8.90 1.62 -3.50
C TYR A 62 -8.57 2.89 -4.29
N ASP A 63 -9.58 3.60 -4.79
CA ASP A 63 -9.39 4.89 -5.46
C ASP A 63 -8.88 5.97 -4.48
N ALA A 64 -9.42 5.99 -3.26
CA ALA A 64 -8.94 6.83 -2.18
C ALA A 64 -7.49 6.49 -1.81
N SER A 65 -7.16 5.21 -1.64
CA SER A 65 -5.79 4.73 -1.39
C SER A 65 -4.82 5.18 -2.48
N THR A 66 -5.24 5.11 -3.74
CA THR A 66 -4.44 5.61 -4.88
C THR A 66 -4.18 7.11 -4.78
N SER A 67 -5.19 7.90 -4.41
CA SER A 67 -5.07 9.35 -4.22
C SER A 67 -4.19 9.69 -3.03
N THR A 68 -4.30 8.94 -1.93
CA THR A 68 -3.46 9.06 -0.74
C THR A 68 -1.99 8.78 -1.07
N MET A 69 -1.69 7.76 -1.88
CA MET A 69 -0.31 7.51 -2.33
C MET A 69 0.25 8.67 -3.14
N LYS A 70 -0.55 9.26 -4.05
CA LYS A 70 -0.14 10.43 -4.82
C LYS A 70 0.17 11.62 -3.92
N TYR A 71 -0.72 11.90 -2.96
CA TYR A 71 -0.52 12.95 -1.98
C TYR A 71 0.74 12.71 -1.12
N ALA A 72 0.91 11.49 -0.62
CA ALA A 72 2.04 11.10 0.22
C ALA A 72 3.38 11.18 -0.51
N ALA A 73 3.37 11.12 -1.84
CA ALA A 73 4.54 11.18 -2.71
C ALA A 73 4.70 12.55 -3.40
N ASP A 74 3.88 13.55 -3.07
CA ASP A 74 3.91 14.85 -3.74
C ASP A 74 5.02 15.73 -3.16
N PHE A 75 6.27 15.39 -3.46
CA PHE A 75 7.47 16.17 -3.20
C PHE A 75 8.59 15.73 -4.17
N SER A 76 9.72 16.44 -4.18
CA SER A 76 10.84 16.13 -5.10
C SER A 76 11.65 14.91 -4.67
N LYS A 77 12.39 14.29 -5.60
CA LYS A 77 13.33 13.20 -5.32
C LYS A 77 14.41 13.62 -4.33
N ASP A 78 14.92 14.85 -4.44
CA ASP A 78 15.85 15.46 -3.46
C ASP A 78 15.29 15.40 -2.02
N ARG A 79 14.01 15.75 -1.83
CA ARG A 79 13.36 15.68 -0.50
C ARG A 79 13.23 14.25 -0.01
N TYR A 80 13.00 13.30 -0.92
CA TYR A 80 12.99 11.91 -0.55
C TYR A 80 14.37 11.46 -0.05
N GLU A 81 15.43 11.69 -0.82
CA GLU A 81 16.78 11.19 -0.53
C GLU A 81 17.42 11.86 0.68
N ASN A 82 17.23 13.17 0.85
CA ASN A 82 17.93 13.96 1.85
C ASN A 82 17.14 14.19 3.15
N LEU A 83 15.83 13.87 3.17
CA LEU A 83 14.97 14.14 4.33
C LEU A 83 14.12 12.93 4.72
N ILE A 84 13.29 12.40 3.81
CA ILE A 84 12.34 11.33 4.14
C ILE A 84 13.06 9.99 4.35
N ARG A 85 13.90 9.57 3.40
CA ARG A 85 14.62 8.30 3.45
C ARG A 85 15.56 8.19 4.65
N PRO A 86 16.40 9.19 5.00
CA PRO A 86 17.23 9.11 6.19
C PRO A 86 16.42 9.01 7.49
N SER A 87 15.23 9.61 7.55
CA SER A 87 14.35 9.49 8.71
C SER A 87 13.77 8.08 8.91
N MET A 88 13.84 7.23 7.88
CA MET A 88 13.42 5.82 7.92
C MET A 88 14.59 4.83 8.09
N MET A 89 15.81 5.33 8.29
CA MET A 89 17.02 4.52 8.47
C MET A 89 17.54 4.63 9.91
N PRO A 90 18.49 3.76 10.32
CA PRO A 90 19.20 3.92 11.59
C PRO A 90 19.85 5.31 11.70
N PRO A 91 19.90 5.91 12.91
CA PRO A 91 19.48 5.36 14.21
C PRO A 91 17.98 5.54 14.53
N TYR A 92 17.19 6.13 13.63
CA TYR A 92 15.79 6.51 13.92
C TYR A 92 14.82 5.33 13.84
N LEU A 93 15.06 4.39 12.91
CA LEU A 93 14.33 3.13 12.79
C LEU A 93 15.31 1.96 12.69
N SER A 94 14.87 0.78 13.12
CA SER A 94 15.64 -0.46 12.92
C SER A 94 15.92 -0.70 11.43
N PRO A 95 17.08 -1.26 11.08
CA PRO A 95 17.39 -1.63 9.69
C PRO A 95 16.30 -2.53 9.08
N GLY A 96 15.98 -2.31 7.79
CA GLY A 96 15.00 -3.13 7.06
C GLY A 96 13.54 -2.71 7.22
N PHE A 97 13.24 -1.49 7.71
CA PHE A 97 11.88 -0.95 7.70
C PHE A 97 11.29 -0.94 6.29
N THR A 98 10.16 -1.61 6.09
CA THR A 98 9.37 -1.58 4.85
C THR A 98 7.89 -1.47 5.14
N GLY A 99 7.14 -0.91 4.18
CA GLY A 99 5.67 -0.99 4.19
C GLY A 99 5.12 -2.41 4.08
N GLU A 100 5.96 -3.41 3.77
CA GLU A 100 5.62 -4.84 3.72
C GLU A 100 5.37 -5.45 5.10
N LEU A 101 5.85 -4.81 6.18
CA LEU A 101 5.62 -5.23 7.57
C LEU A 101 4.25 -4.77 8.12
N ASN A 102 3.42 -4.15 7.30
CA ASN A 102 2.09 -3.70 7.70
C ASN A 102 1.11 -4.89 7.76
N THR A 103 0.82 -5.35 8.98
CA THR A 103 -0.11 -6.45 9.25
C THR A 103 -1.48 -6.22 8.63
N GLU A 104 -2.02 -5.00 8.72
CA GLU A 104 -3.34 -4.65 8.18
C GLU A 104 -3.37 -4.76 6.66
N HIS A 105 -2.27 -4.41 5.98
CA HIS A 105 -2.13 -4.56 4.54
C HIS A 105 -2.11 -6.04 4.15
N LYS A 106 -1.39 -6.88 4.89
CA LYS A 106 -1.41 -8.33 4.68
C LYS A 106 -2.81 -8.92 4.83
N VAL A 107 -3.51 -8.57 5.91
CA VAL A 107 -4.90 -8.98 6.14
C VAL A 107 -5.81 -8.57 4.98
N MET A 108 -5.65 -7.34 4.47
CA MET A 108 -6.42 -6.84 3.33
C MET A 108 -6.16 -7.63 2.05
N VAL A 109 -4.90 -7.90 1.72
CA VAL A 109 -4.53 -8.68 0.53
C VAL A 109 -5.09 -10.09 0.63
N ASP A 110 -4.92 -10.76 1.78
CA ASP A 110 -5.40 -12.11 2.02
C ASP A 110 -6.95 -12.15 1.96
N GLY A 111 -7.62 -11.13 2.51
CA GLY A 111 -9.08 -10.99 2.46
C GLY A 111 -9.65 -10.83 1.05
N VAL A 112 -9.00 -10.05 0.18
CA VAL A 112 -9.42 -9.91 -1.23
C VAL A 112 -9.24 -11.22 -2.00
N LEU A 113 -8.12 -11.92 -1.76
CA LEU A 113 -7.87 -13.23 -2.37
C LEU A 113 -8.92 -14.25 -1.92
N ASN A 114 -9.24 -14.27 -0.63
CA ASN A 114 -10.26 -15.14 -0.06
C ASN A 114 -11.65 -14.85 -0.65
N LEU A 115 -12.07 -13.58 -0.71
CA LEU A 115 -13.35 -13.18 -1.31
C LEU A 115 -13.45 -13.64 -2.76
N ARG A 116 -12.38 -13.50 -3.55
CA ARG A 116 -12.33 -14.01 -4.93
C ARG A 116 -12.56 -15.52 -4.98
N HIS A 117 -11.86 -16.28 -4.15
CA HIS A 117 -11.99 -17.74 -4.12
C HIS A 117 -13.40 -18.16 -3.72
N CYS A 118 -13.99 -17.53 -2.69
CA CYS A 118 -15.35 -17.83 -2.25
C CYS A 118 -16.39 -17.47 -3.31
N LEU A 119 -16.25 -16.34 -4.02
CA LEU A 119 -17.14 -16.02 -5.14
C LEU A 119 -17.08 -17.08 -6.23
N GLN A 120 -15.89 -17.58 -6.56
CA GLN A 120 -15.72 -18.64 -7.55
C GLN A 120 -16.28 -19.98 -7.07
N ALA A 121 -16.13 -20.31 -5.78
CA ALA A 121 -16.65 -21.54 -5.20
C ALA A 121 -18.18 -21.54 -5.14
N GLU A 122 -18.79 -20.43 -4.69
CA GLU A 122 -20.25 -20.32 -4.47
C GLU A 122 -21.03 -20.08 -5.76
N LEU A 123 -20.47 -19.32 -6.70
CA LEU A 123 -21.18 -18.87 -7.91
C LEU A 123 -20.63 -19.50 -9.19
N GLY A 124 -19.57 -20.31 -9.09
CA GLY A 124 -18.90 -20.90 -10.25
C GLY A 124 -18.15 -19.88 -11.10
N THR A 125 -18.19 -20.07 -12.41
CA THR A 125 -17.52 -19.18 -13.35
C THR A 125 -18.21 -17.82 -13.40
N ARG A 126 -17.46 -16.77 -13.75
CA ARG A 126 -17.96 -15.40 -13.80
C ARG A 126 -19.18 -15.20 -14.73
N LYS A 127 -19.40 -16.10 -15.70
CA LYS A 127 -20.59 -16.08 -16.58
C LYS A 127 -21.88 -16.47 -15.85
N GLN A 128 -21.77 -17.11 -14.70
CA GLN A 128 -22.89 -17.60 -13.89
C GLN A 128 -23.22 -16.66 -12.72
N TRP A 129 -22.40 -15.65 -12.48
CA TRP A 129 -22.61 -14.68 -11.40
C TRP A 129 -23.76 -13.73 -11.74
N PRO A 130 -24.47 -13.18 -10.74
CA PRO A 130 -25.41 -12.09 -10.94
C PRO A 130 -24.74 -10.91 -11.68
N ALA A 131 -25.45 -10.30 -12.65
CA ALA A 131 -24.86 -9.32 -13.58
C ALA A 131 -24.32 -8.08 -12.86
N ASP A 132 -25.04 -7.61 -11.83
CA ASP A 132 -24.66 -6.53 -10.93
C ASP A 132 -23.39 -6.86 -10.12
N VAL A 133 -23.26 -8.10 -9.62
CA VAL A 133 -22.05 -8.58 -8.95
C VAL A 133 -20.86 -8.61 -9.93
N VAL A 134 -21.07 -9.07 -11.17
CA VAL A 134 -20.04 -9.05 -12.22
C VAL A 134 -19.55 -7.63 -12.49
N GLU A 135 -20.47 -6.68 -12.61
CA GLU A 135 -20.15 -5.27 -12.84
C GLU A 135 -19.36 -4.68 -11.67
N ALA A 136 -19.84 -4.83 -10.44
CA ALA A 136 -19.17 -4.33 -9.24
C ALA A 136 -17.78 -4.95 -9.08
N TRP A 137 -17.64 -6.26 -9.28
CA TRP A 137 -16.34 -6.93 -9.26
C TRP A 137 -15.38 -6.42 -10.36
N THR A 138 -15.91 -6.07 -11.54
CA THR A 138 -15.09 -5.49 -12.63
C THR A 138 -14.49 -4.16 -12.20
N ARG A 139 -15.32 -3.29 -11.61
CA ARG A 139 -14.91 -1.97 -11.13
C ARG A 139 -13.85 -2.10 -10.03
N LEU A 140 -14.08 -2.98 -9.06
CA LEU A 140 -13.11 -3.29 -8.01
C LEU A 140 -11.78 -3.78 -8.58
N SER A 141 -11.83 -4.77 -9.48
CA SER A 141 -10.62 -5.33 -10.11
C SER A 141 -9.82 -4.27 -10.87
N LYS A 142 -10.51 -3.35 -11.55
CA LYS A 142 -9.88 -2.22 -12.25
C LYS A 142 -9.21 -1.26 -11.27
N SER A 143 -9.91 -0.85 -10.21
CA SER A 143 -9.36 0.06 -9.19
C SER A 143 -8.14 -0.56 -8.49
N GLN A 144 -8.22 -1.84 -8.13
CA GLN A 144 -7.09 -2.59 -7.55
C GLN A 144 -5.88 -2.63 -8.50
N SER A 145 -6.11 -2.87 -9.80
CA SER A 145 -5.03 -2.84 -10.79
C SER A 145 -4.39 -1.45 -10.91
N GLN A 146 -5.20 -0.39 -10.86
CA GLN A 146 -4.69 0.98 -10.91
C GLN A 146 -3.91 1.35 -9.65
N ASN A 147 -4.36 0.93 -8.48
CA ASN A 147 -3.66 1.13 -7.22
C ASN A 147 -2.27 0.49 -7.25
N ARG A 148 -2.16 -0.79 -7.68
CA ARG A 148 -0.86 -1.48 -7.84
C ARG A 148 0.07 -0.79 -8.83
N LYS A 149 -0.46 -0.33 -9.97
CA LYS A 149 0.34 0.41 -10.97
C LYS A 149 0.88 1.71 -10.39
N HIS A 150 0.06 2.47 -9.66
CA HIS A 150 0.49 3.71 -9.03
C HIS A 150 1.50 3.48 -7.91
N HIS A 151 1.35 2.42 -7.12
CA HIS A 151 2.35 2.04 -6.13
C HIS A 151 3.73 1.83 -6.80
N ALA A 152 3.78 1.09 -7.90
CA ALA A 152 5.01 0.90 -8.67
C ALA A 152 5.60 2.22 -9.21
N LEU A 153 4.75 3.13 -9.74
CA LEU A 153 5.19 4.43 -10.23
C LEU A 153 5.73 5.33 -9.12
N VAL A 154 5.14 5.29 -7.92
CA VAL A 154 5.64 6.04 -6.76
C VAL A 154 7.01 5.50 -6.33
N CYS A 155 7.21 4.19 -6.30
CA CYS A 155 8.53 3.60 -6.01
C CYS A 155 9.57 4.04 -7.05
N GLN A 156 9.23 3.98 -8.35
CA GLN A 156 10.12 4.40 -9.44
C GLN A 156 10.47 5.89 -9.40
N LYS A 157 9.54 6.75 -8.93
CA LYS A 157 9.81 8.18 -8.76
C LYS A 157 10.98 8.46 -7.81
N PHE A 158 11.18 7.58 -6.83
CA PHE A 158 12.08 7.82 -5.71
C PHE A 158 13.32 6.93 -5.69
N VAL A 159 13.30 5.79 -6.36
CA VAL A 159 14.42 4.85 -6.46
C VAL A 159 14.51 4.38 -7.91
N ASP A 160 15.66 4.62 -8.57
CA ASP A 160 15.82 4.39 -10.02
C ASP A 160 15.66 2.90 -10.40
N ASP A 161 16.04 1.97 -9.52
CA ASP A 161 15.84 0.52 -9.68
C ASP A 161 14.59 -0.02 -8.95
N GLY A 162 13.83 0.85 -8.27
CA GLY A 162 12.68 0.48 -7.45
C GLY A 162 13.03 -0.40 -6.23
N ALA A 163 14.32 -0.53 -5.89
CA ALA A 163 14.78 -1.37 -4.82
C ALA A 163 14.26 -0.88 -3.46
N SER A 164 13.75 -1.79 -2.63
CA SER A 164 13.27 -1.44 -1.29
C SER A 164 14.43 -1.32 -0.30
N LEU A 165 14.24 -0.57 0.79
CA LEU A 165 15.21 -0.51 1.90
C LEU A 165 15.56 -1.89 2.47
N LEU A 166 14.68 -2.88 2.30
CA LEU A 166 14.91 -4.28 2.70
C LEU A 166 15.81 -5.03 1.72
N GLN A 167 15.65 -4.80 0.41
CA GLN A 167 16.58 -5.37 -0.58
C GLN A 167 17.99 -4.81 -0.38
N GLU A 168 18.11 -3.51 -0.09
CA GLU A 168 19.41 -2.91 0.25
C GLU A 168 19.99 -3.43 1.56
N PHE A 169 19.16 -3.64 2.59
CA PHE A 169 19.60 -4.24 3.85
C PHE A 169 20.15 -5.65 3.66
N TYR A 170 19.47 -6.50 2.88
CA TYR A 170 19.96 -7.86 2.61
C TYR A 170 21.20 -7.85 1.72
N ALA A 171 21.30 -6.95 0.74
CA ALA A 171 22.51 -6.80 -0.07
C ALA A 171 23.71 -6.36 0.79
N TYR A 172 23.51 -5.38 1.67
CA TYR A 172 24.53 -4.94 2.62
C TYR A 172 24.96 -6.07 3.56
N LYS A 173 24.01 -6.84 4.11
CA LYS A 173 24.28 -7.95 5.02
C LYS A 173 25.06 -9.07 4.31
N GLN A 174 24.69 -9.44 3.08
CA GLN A 174 25.40 -10.43 2.28
C GLN A 174 26.84 -10.01 1.98
N ASN A 175 27.07 -8.73 1.64
CA ASN A 175 28.41 -8.21 1.39
C ASN A 175 29.26 -8.14 2.67
N ALA A 176 28.65 -7.80 3.81
CA ALA A 176 29.33 -7.79 5.11
C ALA A 176 29.73 -9.20 5.56
N GLU A 177 28.86 -10.19 5.35
CA GLU A 177 29.14 -11.62 5.66
C GLU A 177 30.23 -12.20 4.74
N GLN A 178 30.29 -11.79 3.47
CA GLN A 178 31.34 -12.20 2.52
C GLN A 178 32.71 -11.59 2.87
N ASN A 179 32.76 -10.32 3.27
CA ASN A 179 34.02 -9.66 3.66
C ASN A 179 34.59 -10.17 4.99
N THR A 180 33.79 -10.76 5.87
CA THR A 180 34.26 -11.38 7.13
C THR A 180 34.71 -12.84 6.96
N GLY A 181 34.46 -13.45 5.81
CA GLY A 181 34.80 -14.85 5.51
C GLY A 181 36.17 -15.06 4.84
N GLU A 182 36.87 -13.99 4.45
CA GLU A 182 38.18 -14.06 3.78
C GLU A 182 39.39 -13.85 4.73
N GLU A 183 39.16 -13.62 6.03
CA GLU A 183 40.22 -13.54 7.06
C GLU A 183 40.25 -14.75 8.01
N SER A 184 40.05 -15.98 7.49
CA SER A 184 40.19 -17.22 8.27
C SER A 184 41.12 -18.23 7.60
#